data_AF-A0A1H7W3Q5-F1
#
_entry.id   AF-A0A1H7W3Q5-F1
#
_cell.length_a   1.000
_cell.length_b   1.000
_cell.length_c   1.000
_cell.angle_alpha   90.00
_cell.angle_beta   90.00
_cell.angle_gamma   90.00
#
_symmetry.space_group_name_H-M   'P 1'
#
loop_
_entity.id
_entity.type
_entity.pdbx_description
1 polymer ?
#
loop_
_entity_poly.entity_id
_entity_poly.type
_entity_poly.pdbx_seq_one_letter_code
_entity_poly.pdbx_strand_id
1 'polypeptide(L)' 'MQHNSIRARVVVFWTLVIALLSAISTTIFSETLLNDSFGFSLMVFAAVGLLLNIAHILLHTLFEICNPSH' A
#
# COMPACT_ATOMS: atom_id res chain seq x y z
N MET A 1 23.35 6.14 4.31
CA MET A 1 22.68 5.40 3.21
C MET A 1 21.15 5.43 3.37
N GLN A 2 20.54 6.60 3.61
CA GLN A 2 19.14 6.71 4.08
C GLN A 2 18.15 7.14 2.99
N HIS A 3 18.64 7.69 1.87
CA HIS A 3 17.80 8.27 0.81
C HIS A 3 17.07 7.22 -0.06
N ASN A 4 17.64 6.03 -0.23
CA ASN A 4 17.03 4.97 -1.05
C ASN A 4 15.84 4.28 -0.38
N SER A 5 15.79 4.22 0.95
CA SER A 5 14.73 3.50 1.68
C SER A 5 13.40 4.24 1.69
N ILE A 6 13.44 5.59 1.66
CA ILE A 6 12.25 6.44 1.56
C ILE A 6 11.67 6.33 0.15
N ARG A 7 12.51 6.43 -0.89
CA ARG A 7 12.10 6.25 -2.29
C ARG A 7 11.47 4.88 -2.53
N ALA A 8 12.07 3.81 -1.97
CA ALA A 8 11.50 2.47 -2.07
C ALA A 8 10.12 2.37 -1.40
N ARG A 9 9.95 2.93 -0.18
CA ARG A 9 8.66 2.94 0.52
C ARG A 9 7.58 3.70 -0.24
N VAL A 10 7.93 4.86 -0.81
CA VAL A 10 7.03 5.66 -1.64
C VAL A 10 6.66 4.91 -2.93
N VAL A 11 7.61 4.25 -3.59
CA VAL A 11 7.32 3.42 -4.77
C VAL A 11 6.37 2.27 -4.40
N VAL A 12 6.63 1.55 -3.30
CA VAL A 12 5.75 0.47 -2.83
C VAL A 12 4.34 1.00 -2.54
N PHE A 13 4.21 2.17 -1.91
CA PHE A 13 2.93 2.83 -1.67
C PHE A 13 2.17 3.09 -2.98
N TRP A 14 2.82 3.70 -3.97
CA TRP A 14 2.20 3.97 -5.28
C TRP A 14 1.83 2.69 -6.02
N THR A 15 2.66 1.65 -5.98
CA THR A 15 2.34 0.36 -6.60
C THR A 15 1.11 -0.30 -5.97
N LEU A 16 0.96 -0.21 -4.63
CA LEU A 16 -0.21 -0.71 -3.92
C LEU A 16 -1.47 0.09 -4.28
N VAL A 17 -1.37 1.42 -4.39
CA VAL A 17 -2.48 2.29 -4.81
C VAL A 17 -2.94 1.96 -6.24
N ILE A 18 -2.00 1.80 -7.18
CA ILE A 18 -2.31 1.44 -8.57
C ILE A 18 -2.97 0.05 -8.62
N ALA A 19 -2.44 -0.92 -7.86
CA ALA A 19 -3.04 -2.26 -7.77
C ALA A 19 -4.47 -2.21 -7.21
N LEU A 20 -4.72 -1.37 -6.20
CA LEU A 20 -6.04 -1.18 -5.59
C LEU A 20 -7.02 -0.56 -6.59
N LEU A 21 -6.61 0.47 -7.33
CA LEU A 21 -7.40 1.09 -8.40
C LEU A 21 -7.72 0.09 -9.52
N SER A 22 -6.73 -0.71 -9.95
CA SER A 22 -6.95 -1.77 -10.94
C SER A 22 -7.93 -2.85 -10.45
N ALA A 23 -7.81 -3.28 -9.19
CA ALA A 23 -8.72 -4.23 -8.59
C ALA A 23 -10.16 -3.67 -8.54
N ILE A 24 -10.34 -2.42 -8.12
CA ILE A 24 -11.65 -1.74 -8.12
C ILE A 24 -12.24 -1.66 -9.52
N SER A 25 -11.46 -1.23 -10.53
CA SER A 25 -11.94 -1.17 -11.92
C SER A 25 -12.33 -2.56 -12.43
N THR A 26 -11.55 -3.58 -12.07
CA THR A 26 -11.78 -4.97 -12.45
C THR A 26 -13.05 -5.54 -11.80
N THR A 27 -13.35 -5.20 -10.53
CA THR A 27 -14.62 -5.59 -9.90
C THR A 27 -15.81 -4.85 -10.50
N ILE A 28 -15.70 -3.53 -10.73
CA ILE A 28 -16.82 -2.73 -11.25
C ILE A 28 -17.19 -3.15 -12.68
N PHE A 29 -16.21 -3.52 -13.51
CA PHE A 29 -16.43 -3.91 -14.90
C PHE A 29 -16.63 -5.42 -15.07
N SER A 30 -16.71 -6.20 -13.98
CA SER A 30 -16.81 -7.64 -14.12
C SER A 30 -18.21 -8.13 -14.38
N GLU A 31 -18.33 -8.98 -15.39
CA GLU A 31 -19.54 -9.71 -15.74
C GLU A 31 -19.60 -11.09 -15.04
N THR A 32 -18.57 -11.45 -14.27
CA THR A 32 -18.35 -12.81 -13.75
C THR A 32 -18.10 -12.84 -12.23
N LEU A 33 -18.86 -13.65 -11.50
CA LEU A 33 -18.79 -13.81 -10.04
C LEU A 33 -17.38 -14.15 -9.51
N LEU A 34 -16.58 -14.87 -10.31
CA LEU A 34 -15.22 -15.27 -9.95
C LEU A 34 -14.28 -14.07 -9.82
N ASN A 35 -14.43 -13.10 -10.73
CA ASN A 35 -13.60 -11.91 -10.76
C ASN A 35 -14.06 -10.85 -9.73
N ASP A 36 -15.32 -10.87 -9.30
CA ASP A 36 -15.79 -10.11 -8.14
C ASP A 36 -15.10 -10.55 -6.84
N SER A 37 -15.08 -11.86 -6.57
CA SER A 37 -14.46 -12.39 -5.35
C SER A 37 -12.92 -12.19 -5.33
N PHE A 38 -12.28 -12.38 -6.49
CA PHE A 38 -10.84 -12.18 -6.65
C PHE A 38 -10.46 -10.70 -6.53
N GLY A 39 -11.21 -9.81 -7.16
CA GLY A 39 -11.00 -8.37 -7.06
C GLY A 39 -11.24 -7.85 -5.65
N PHE A 40 -12.23 -8.37 -4.92
CA PHE A 40 -12.45 -8.04 -3.52
C PHE A 40 -11.29 -8.51 -2.62
N SER A 41 -10.79 -9.74 -2.83
CA SER A 41 -9.63 -10.25 -2.10
C SER A 41 -8.37 -9.43 -2.37
N LEU A 42 -8.14 -9.04 -3.64
CA LEU A 42 -7.03 -8.16 -4.02
C LEU A 42 -7.16 -6.77 -3.39
N MET A 43 -8.37 -6.23 -3.34
CA MET A 43 -8.65 -4.94 -2.71
C MET A 43 -8.34 -4.95 -1.21
N VAL A 44 -8.75 -6.01 -0.50
CA VAL A 44 -8.42 -6.20 0.92
C VAL A 44 -6.91 -6.34 1.12
N PHE A 45 -6.23 -7.14 0.28
CA PHE A 45 -4.80 -7.35 0.39
C PHE A 45 -4.01 -6.05 0.15
N ALA A 46 -4.40 -5.28 -0.88
CA ALA A 46 -3.80 -3.98 -1.18
C ALA A 46 -4.09 -2.96 -0.06
N ALA A 47 -5.28 -2.97 0.54
CA ALA A 47 -5.63 -2.10 1.66
C ALA A 47 -4.79 -2.41 2.92
N VAL A 48 -4.64 -3.68 3.27
CA VAL A 48 -3.78 -4.12 4.39
C VAL A 48 -2.33 -3.73 4.12
N GLY A 49 -1.83 -3.96 2.91
CA GLY A 49 -0.49 -3.54 2.50
C GLY A 49 -0.28 -2.03 2.63
N LEU A 50 -1.29 -1.23 2.28
CA LEU A 50 -1.25 0.23 2.40
C LEU A 50 -1.19 0.67 3.87
N LEU A 51 -2.03 0.08 4.72
CA LEU A 51 -2.05 0.35 6.16
C LEU A 51 -0.70 0.02 6.82
N LEU A 52 -0.11 -1.12 6.49
CA LEU A 52 1.20 -1.51 7.01
C LEU A 52 2.31 -0.56 6.55
N ASN A 53 2.27 -0.11 5.29
CA ASN A 53 3.25 0.84 4.76
C ASN A 53 3.12 2.21 5.46
N ILE A 54 1.88 2.71 5.64
CA ILE A 54 1.60 3.95 6.39
C ILE A 54 2.08 3.82 7.84
N ALA A 55 1.76 2.72 8.53
CA ALA A 55 2.20 2.49 9.91
C ALA A 55 3.72 2.46 10.02
N HIS A 56 4.42 1.83 9.08
CA HIS A 56 5.87 1.78 9.05
C HIS A 56 6.51 3.14 8.77
N ILE A 57 5.94 3.95 7.87
CA ILE A 57 6.37 5.34 7.64
C ILE A 57 6.17 6.16 8.92
N LEU A 58 4.98 6.08 9.52
CA LEU A 58 4.63 6.83 10.72
C LEU A 58 5.54 6.46 11.91
N LEU A 59 5.78 5.17 12.15
CA LEU A 59 6.72 4.71 13.18
C LEU A 59 8.13 5.23 12.94
N HIS A 60 8.61 5.21 11.70
CA HIS A 60 9.94 5.71 11.37
C HIS A 60 10.05 7.22 11.59
N THR A 61 9.01 7.98 11.22
CA THR A 61 8.93 9.43 11.47
C THR A 61 8.85 9.74 12.96
N LEU A 62 8.03 9.00 13.73
CA LEU A 62 7.94 9.17 15.18
C LEU A 62 9.25 8.83 15.88
N PHE A 63 9.96 7.80 15.40
CA PHE A 63 11.26 7.43 15.92
C PHE A 63 12.31 8.50 15.64
N GLU A 64 12.32 9.09 14.44
CA GLU A 64 13.18 10.24 14.13
C GLU A 64 12.87 11.45 15.01
N ILE A 65 11.59 11.76 15.25
CA ILE A 65 11.19 12.89 16.09
C ILE A 65 11.54 12.65 17.56
N CYS A 66 11.28 11.45 18.08
CA CYS A 66 11.54 11.11 19.49
C CYS A 66 13.02 10.85 19.79
N ASN A 67 13.81 10.46 18.79
CA ASN A 67 15.24 10.22 18.94
C ASN A 67 16.04 10.83 17.77
N PRO A 68 16.23 12.17 17.78
CA PRO A 68 16.80 12.90 16.65
C PRO A 68 18.33 12.74 16.47
N SER A 69 18.99 11.84 17.20
CA SER A 69 20.45 11.75 17.32
C SER A 69 21.11 10.54 16.64
N HIS A 70 20.45 9.87 15.69
CA HIS A 70 21.05 8.80 14.87
C HIS A 70 20.90 9.06 13.37
#